data_AF-A0AAU9KM37-F1
#
_entry.id   AF-A0AAU9KM37-F1
#
_cell.length_a   1.000
_cell.length_b   1.000
_cell.length_c   1.000
_cell.angle_alpha   90.00
_cell.angle_beta   90.00
_cell.angle_gamma   90.00
#
_symmetry.space_group_name_H-M   'P 1'
#
loop_
_entity.id
_entity.type
_entity.pdbx_description
1 polymer ?
#
loop_
_entity_poly.entity_id
_entity_poly.type
_entity_poly.pdbx_seq_one_letter_code
_entity_poly.pdbx_strand_id
1 'polypeptide(L)'
;MDMRCTKFWEDGQTLVAVAVSGPEATSRMKKTQDMICKELRTVSRFIQRNQSQRFSDAAQNKLVDCIGHYVGLGKQGSMIMPVAEALFQTVKDGLAMPCNVVGTKQKKRLLKWYNELIAIVGGDPDATIGGEIDVKPCIEWTVMDIDEDGYLSLLQVETGESNGNFQVKTESTEYRRIKKALHNNEVTVITWGDEIEEVRIEDE
;
A
#
# COMPACT_ATOMS: atom_id res chain seq x y z
N MET A 1 -13.37 9.40 3.83
CA MET A 1 -12.51 8.22 4.09
C MET A 1 -11.18 8.64 4.71
N ASP A 2 -10.57 9.72 4.23
CA ASP A 2 -9.35 10.31 4.77
C ASP A 2 -9.36 10.58 6.28
N MET A 3 -10.48 11.09 6.80
CA MET A 3 -10.66 11.32 8.25
C MET A 3 -10.52 10.03 9.08
N ARG A 4 -10.82 8.86 8.48
CA ARG A 4 -10.61 7.56 9.13
C ARG A 4 -9.13 7.21 9.23
N CYS A 5 -8.32 7.53 8.21
CA CYS A 5 -6.86 7.35 8.25
C CYS A 5 -6.23 8.25 9.32
N THR A 6 -6.68 9.50 9.43
CA THR A 6 -6.25 10.41 10.52
C THR A 6 -6.61 9.84 11.88
N LYS A 7 -7.84 9.35 12.05
CA LYS A 7 -8.27 8.74 13.30
C LYS A 7 -7.43 7.52 13.68
N PHE A 8 -7.15 6.63 12.74
CA PHE A 8 -6.26 5.48 13.00
C PHE A 8 -4.88 5.93 13.47
N TRP A 9 -4.35 7.00 12.88
CA TRP A 9 -3.06 7.55 13.30
C TRP A 9 -3.09 8.12 14.73
N GLU A 10 -4.12 8.89 15.08
CA GLU A 10 -4.30 9.45 16.44
C GLU A 10 -4.51 8.36 17.50
N ASP A 11 -5.39 7.39 17.20
CA ASP A 11 -5.69 6.26 18.07
C ASP A 11 -4.42 5.41 18.28
N GLY A 12 -3.65 5.17 17.21
CA GLY A 12 -2.39 4.43 17.26
C GLY A 12 -1.31 5.12 18.10
N GLN A 13 -1.15 6.44 17.96
CA GLN A 13 -0.24 7.21 18.82
C GLN A 13 -0.61 7.10 20.29
N THR A 14 -1.90 7.22 20.59
CA THR A 14 -2.42 7.15 21.95
C THR A 14 -2.17 5.77 22.55
N LEU A 15 -2.46 4.70 21.82
CA LEU A 15 -2.26 3.33 22.27
C LEU A 15 -0.78 3.02 22.52
N VAL A 16 0.11 3.45 21.62
CA VAL A 16 1.57 3.27 21.79
C VAL A 16 2.07 4.07 23.00
N ALA A 17 1.67 5.33 23.15
CA ALA A 17 2.05 6.15 24.29
C ALA A 17 1.63 5.53 25.63
N VAL A 18 0.40 4.99 25.71
CA VAL A 18 -0.09 4.28 26.90
C VAL A 18 0.75 3.04 27.19
N ALA A 19 1.11 2.27 26.15
CA ALA A 19 1.89 1.04 26.29
C ALA A 19 3.33 1.29 26.80
N VAL A 20 3.96 2.41 26.42
CA VAL A 20 5.39 2.68 26.73
C VAL A 20 5.60 3.64 27.91
N SER A 21 4.54 4.23 28.45
CA SER A 21 4.66 5.21 29.52
C SER A 21 5.08 4.60 30.88
N GLY A 22 6.05 5.23 31.53
CA GLY A 22 6.39 5.05 32.96
C GLY A 22 7.03 3.71 33.37
N PRO A 23 7.32 3.53 34.67
CA PRO A 23 8.08 2.39 35.18
C PRO A 23 7.34 1.03 35.10
N GLU A 24 6.02 1.03 34.88
CA GLU A 24 5.18 -0.18 34.75
C GLU A 24 4.83 -0.52 33.28
N ALA A 25 5.66 -0.10 32.32
CA ALA A 25 5.40 -0.27 30.88
C ALA A 25 5.03 -1.72 30.51
N THR A 26 5.72 -2.73 31.05
CA THR A 26 5.45 -4.16 30.75
C THR A 26 4.04 -4.61 31.17
N SER A 27 3.57 -4.16 32.34
CA SER A 27 2.23 -4.49 32.86
C SER A 27 1.13 -3.81 32.04
N ARG A 28 1.35 -2.54 31.67
CA ARG A 28 0.45 -1.79 30.80
C ARG A 28 0.41 -2.37 29.39
N MET A 29 1.56 -2.70 28.82
CA MET A 29 1.65 -3.35 27.51
C MET A 29 0.79 -4.62 27.45
N LYS A 30 0.85 -5.46 28.48
CA LYS A 30 0.01 -6.67 28.59
C LYS A 30 -1.50 -6.35 28.64
N LYS A 31 -1.90 -5.22 29.22
CA LYS A 31 -3.31 -4.77 29.23
C LYS A 31 -3.73 -4.13 27.91
N THR A 32 -2.84 -3.40 27.27
CA THR A 32 -3.09 -2.66 26.03
C THR A 32 -3.00 -3.55 24.79
N GLN A 33 -2.35 -4.71 24.89
CA GLN A 33 -2.12 -5.63 23.76
C GLN A 33 -3.40 -5.99 22.98
N ASP A 34 -4.51 -6.28 23.68
CA ASP A 34 -5.74 -6.72 23.04
C ASP A 34 -6.38 -5.58 22.24
N MET A 35 -6.21 -4.35 22.73
CA MET A 35 -6.65 -3.15 22.02
C MET A 35 -5.80 -2.92 20.77
N ILE A 36 -4.47 -3.05 20.89
CA ILE A 36 -3.54 -2.94 19.75
C ILE A 36 -3.86 -3.99 18.69
N CYS A 37 -4.06 -5.26 19.07
CA CYS A 37 -4.43 -6.32 18.14
C CYS A 37 -5.79 -6.07 17.47
N LYS A 38 -6.78 -5.55 18.22
CA LYS A 38 -8.09 -5.17 17.64
C LYS A 38 -7.95 -4.03 16.66
N GLU A 39 -7.11 -3.05 16.97
CA GLU A 39 -6.87 -1.89 16.12
C GLU A 39 -6.17 -2.30 14.83
N LEU A 40 -5.08 -3.06 14.92
CA LEU A 40 -4.36 -3.60 13.75
C LEU A 40 -5.28 -4.43 12.84
N ARG A 41 -6.14 -5.30 13.40
CA ARG A 41 -7.16 -6.02 12.62
C ARG A 41 -8.17 -5.08 11.96
N THR A 42 -8.51 -3.97 12.60
CA THR A 42 -9.45 -2.99 12.05
C THR A 42 -8.80 -2.22 10.91
N VAL A 43 -7.53 -1.83 11.05
CA VAL A 43 -6.72 -1.21 10.00
C VAL A 43 -6.55 -2.17 8.82
N SER A 44 -6.17 -3.42 9.05
CA SER A 44 -6.06 -4.48 8.04
C SER A 44 -7.36 -4.65 7.23
N ARG A 45 -8.51 -4.82 7.91
CA ARG A 45 -9.81 -4.91 7.22
C ARG A 45 -10.17 -3.63 6.47
N PHE A 46 -9.81 -2.47 7.01
CA PHE A 46 -10.03 -1.20 6.33
C PHE A 46 -9.22 -1.13 5.04
N ILE A 47 -7.94 -1.51 5.08
CA ILE A 47 -7.06 -1.59 3.91
C ILE A 47 -7.70 -2.51 2.86
N GLN A 48 -8.02 -3.76 3.23
CA GLN A 48 -8.60 -4.75 2.31
C GLN A 48 -9.93 -4.28 1.66
N ARG A 49 -10.80 -3.61 2.42
CA ARG A 49 -12.09 -3.13 1.90
C ARG A 49 -12.00 -1.92 0.97
N ASN A 50 -10.86 -1.23 0.97
CA ASN A 50 -10.69 0.05 0.30
C ASN A 50 -9.58 0.00 -0.77
N GLN A 51 -9.40 -1.16 -1.40
CA GLN A 51 -8.42 -1.38 -2.48
C GLN A 51 -8.63 -0.50 -3.70
N SER A 52 -9.86 -0.06 -3.96
CA SER A 52 -10.19 0.85 -5.07
C SER A 52 -10.37 2.31 -4.64
N GLN A 53 -10.21 2.63 -3.36
CA GLN A 53 -10.47 3.98 -2.85
C GLN A 53 -9.23 4.87 -3.00
N ARG A 54 -9.33 5.94 -3.79
CA ARG A 54 -8.29 6.97 -3.80
C ARG A 54 -8.30 7.72 -2.46
N PHE A 55 -7.18 7.65 -1.74
CA PHE A 55 -6.92 8.47 -0.56
C PHE A 55 -6.03 9.65 -0.94
N SER A 56 -6.20 10.80 -0.28
CA SER A 56 -5.20 11.87 -0.40
C SER A 56 -3.83 11.41 0.10
N ASP A 57 -2.75 11.98 -0.43
CA ASP A 57 -1.39 11.71 0.04
C ASP A 57 -1.25 11.90 1.55
N ALA A 58 -1.92 12.91 2.11
CA ALA A 58 -1.96 13.14 3.55
C ALA A 58 -2.59 11.96 4.29
N ALA A 59 -3.72 11.43 3.82
CA ALA A 59 -4.37 10.27 4.41
C ALA A 59 -3.54 8.98 4.25
N GLN A 60 -2.90 8.78 3.10
CA GLN A 60 -1.98 7.65 2.87
C GLN A 60 -0.81 7.70 3.87
N ASN A 61 -0.20 8.88 4.04
CA ASN A 61 0.88 9.09 4.99
C ASN A 61 0.43 8.76 6.42
N LYS A 62 -0.76 9.23 6.83
CA LYS A 62 -1.32 8.94 8.16
C LYS A 62 -1.55 7.45 8.38
N LEU A 63 -2.07 6.74 7.38
CA LEU A 63 -2.31 5.30 7.45
C LEU A 63 -0.99 4.53 7.63
N VAL A 64 0.04 4.91 6.89
CA VAL A 64 1.36 4.25 6.97
C VAL A 64 2.10 4.63 8.25
N ASP A 65 1.97 5.87 8.71
CA ASP A 65 2.53 6.32 9.99
C ASP A 65 1.84 5.65 11.18
N CYS A 66 0.55 5.34 11.09
CA CYS A 66 -0.16 4.51 12.08
C CYS A 66 0.52 3.15 12.25
N ILE A 67 0.76 2.44 11.12
CA ILE A 67 1.52 1.17 11.12
C ILE A 67 2.93 1.38 11.70
N GLY A 68 3.56 2.49 11.33
CA GLY A 68 4.89 2.88 11.82
C GLY A 68 4.98 3.03 13.34
N HIS A 69 3.93 3.51 14.02
CA HIS A 69 3.92 3.61 15.49
C HIS A 69 4.03 2.23 16.15
N TYR A 70 3.31 1.25 15.62
CA TYR A 70 3.35 -0.13 16.12
C TYR A 70 4.66 -0.84 15.79
N VAL A 71 5.27 -0.55 14.63
CA VAL A 71 6.63 -1.03 14.32
C VAL A 71 7.65 -0.42 15.30
N GLY A 72 7.54 0.87 15.59
CA GLY A 72 8.37 1.56 16.57
C GLY A 72 8.27 0.95 17.97
N LEU A 73 7.05 0.61 18.40
CA LEU A 73 6.80 -0.12 19.64
C LEU A 73 7.56 -1.45 19.69
N GLY A 74 7.67 -2.13 18.55
CA GLY A 74 8.40 -3.39 18.49
C GLY A 74 9.91 -3.26 18.61
N LYS A 75 10.49 -2.18 18.07
CA LYS A 75 11.93 -1.88 18.18
C LYS A 75 12.37 -1.56 19.61
N GLN A 76 11.44 -1.21 20.49
CA GLN A 76 11.70 -0.98 21.92
C GLN A 76 11.72 -2.28 22.74
N GLY A 77 11.79 -3.45 22.10
CA GLY A 77 11.88 -4.76 22.77
C GLY A 77 10.61 -5.18 23.49
N SER A 78 9.50 -4.46 23.27
CA SER A 78 8.23 -4.65 23.98
C SER A 78 7.19 -5.43 23.15
N MET A 79 7.53 -5.85 21.94
CA MET A 79 6.57 -6.57 21.08
C MET A 79 6.37 -7.99 21.57
N ILE A 80 5.12 -8.30 21.91
CA ILE A 80 4.69 -9.66 22.15
C ILE A 80 4.24 -10.31 20.83
N MET A 81 4.27 -11.65 20.79
CA MET A 81 4.02 -12.39 19.54
C MET A 81 2.68 -12.08 18.86
N PRO A 82 1.54 -12.00 19.58
CA PRO A 82 0.25 -11.71 18.93
C PRO A 82 0.19 -10.32 18.27
N VAL A 83 0.92 -9.35 18.81
CA VAL A 83 1.01 -7.99 18.25
C VAL A 83 1.88 -8.00 17.00
N ALA A 84 3.02 -8.70 17.04
CA ALA A 84 3.89 -8.84 15.88
C ALA A 84 3.19 -9.57 14.71
N GLU A 85 2.43 -10.62 14.98
CA GLU A 85 1.62 -11.33 13.96
C GLU A 85 0.57 -10.41 13.33
N ALA A 86 -0.21 -9.69 14.15
CA ALA A 86 -1.22 -8.77 13.67
C ALA A 86 -0.62 -7.61 12.86
N LEU A 87 0.54 -7.11 13.30
CA LEU A 87 1.27 -6.05 12.61
C LEU A 87 1.84 -6.55 11.29
N PHE A 88 2.44 -7.73 11.26
CA PHE A 88 2.96 -8.35 10.06
C PHE A 88 1.86 -8.56 9.01
N GLN A 89 0.69 -9.05 9.42
CA GLN A 89 -0.44 -9.18 8.51
C GLN A 89 -0.91 -7.81 7.99
N THR A 90 -0.96 -6.79 8.84
CA THR A 90 -1.34 -5.42 8.43
C THR A 90 -0.35 -4.85 7.40
N VAL A 91 0.95 -5.11 7.57
CA VAL A 91 1.99 -4.73 6.62
C VAL A 91 1.83 -5.47 5.29
N LYS A 92 1.54 -6.78 5.32
CA LYS A 92 1.23 -7.57 4.11
C LYS A 92 0.04 -7.02 3.36
N ASP A 93 -1.04 -6.72 4.07
CA ASP A 93 -2.24 -6.15 3.47
C ASP A 93 -1.95 -4.79 2.83
N GLY A 94 -1.13 -3.95 3.48
CA GLY A 94 -0.69 -2.67 2.93
C GLY A 94 0.20 -2.81 1.69
N LEU A 95 1.07 -3.82 1.63
CA LEU A 95 1.90 -4.12 0.46
C LEU A 95 1.08 -4.62 -0.74
N ALA A 96 0.04 -5.39 -0.46
CA ALA A 96 -0.89 -5.89 -1.47
C ALA A 96 -1.82 -4.81 -2.04
N MET A 97 -1.82 -3.59 -1.49
CA MET A 97 -2.64 -2.50 -2.02
C MET A 97 -2.11 -2.02 -3.36
N PRO A 98 -2.98 -1.61 -4.29
CA PRO A 98 -2.51 -0.98 -5.51
C PRO A 98 -1.87 0.38 -5.20
N CYS A 99 -1.00 0.83 -6.10
CA CYS A 99 -0.16 2.00 -5.86
C CYS A 99 -0.94 3.32 -5.77
N ASN A 100 -2.17 3.34 -6.26
CA ASN A 100 -3.13 4.44 -6.09
C ASN A 100 -3.62 4.61 -4.64
N VAL A 101 -3.47 3.58 -3.80
CA VAL A 101 -3.83 3.58 -2.38
C VAL A 101 -2.57 3.67 -1.51
N VAL A 102 -1.50 2.96 -1.88
CA VAL A 102 -0.21 3.02 -1.18
C VAL A 102 0.87 3.32 -2.19
N GLY A 103 1.25 4.61 -2.29
CA GLY A 103 2.29 5.04 -3.22
C GLY A 103 3.67 4.40 -2.97
N THR A 104 4.54 4.49 -3.96
CA THR A 104 5.89 3.88 -4.00
C THR A 104 6.72 4.16 -2.74
N LYS A 105 6.71 5.40 -2.23
CA LYS A 105 7.45 5.79 -1.02
C LYS A 105 6.97 5.00 0.21
N GLN A 106 5.68 4.75 0.29
CA GLN A 106 5.08 4.02 1.40
C GLN A 106 5.26 2.52 1.25
N LYS A 107 5.13 1.97 0.03
CA LYS A 107 5.49 0.57 -0.24
C LYS A 107 6.93 0.26 0.15
N LYS A 108 7.89 1.15 -0.15
CA LYS A 108 9.29 1.03 0.32
C LYS A 108 9.41 0.91 1.85
N ARG A 109 8.67 1.74 2.59
CA ARG A 109 8.65 1.67 4.07
C ARG A 109 8.02 0.39 4.58
N LEU A 110 6.88 -0.01 4.02
CA LEU A 110 6.19 -1.25 4.39
C LEU A 110 7.05 -2.48 4.09
N LEU A 111 7.77 -2.49 2.96
CA LEU A 111 8.65 -3.60 2.59
C LEU A 111 9.81 -3.76 3.57
N LYS A 112 10.41 -2.63 3.98
CA LYS A 112 11.42 -2.63 5.04
C LYS A 112 10.86 -3.25 6.32
N TRP A 113 9.65 -2.86 6.74
CA TRP A 113 9.03 -3.40 7.94
C TRP A 113 8.62 -4.87 7.80
N TYR A 114 8.21 -5.31 6.60
CA TYR A 114 7.95 -6.72 6.32
C TYR A 114 9.20 -7.57 6.57
N ASN A 115 10.35 -7.16 6.02
CA ASN A 115 11.62 -7.86 6.21
C ASN A 115 12.11 -7.82 7.67
N GLU A 116 11.83 -6.73 8.40
CA GLU A 116 12.11 -6.66 9.85
C GLU A 116 11.21 -7.60 10.66
N LEU A 117 9.93 -7.72 10.28
CA LEU A 117 8.93 -8.47 11.04
C LEU A 117 8.95 -9.97 10.74
N ILE A 118 9.21 -10.39 9.50
CA ILE A 118 9.20 -11.82 9.12
C ILE A 118 10.16 -12.66 9.97
N ALA A 119 11.32 -12.08 10.31
CA ALA A 119 12.30 -12.70 11.21
C ALA A 119 11.76 -12.85 12.65
N ILE A 120 10.88 -11.95 13.10
CA ILE A 120 10.28 -11.96 14.43
C ILE A 120 9.13 -12.97 14.50
N VAL A 121 8.31 -13.07 13.45
CA VAL A 121 7.15 -13.99 13.42
C VAL A 121 7.52 -15.44 13.11
N GLY A 122 8.80 -15.75 12.92
CA GLY A 122 9.25 -17.09 12.54
C GLY A 122 8.78 -17.50 11.14
N GLY A 123 8.55 -16.53 10.25
CA GLY A 123 8.31 -16.81 8.85
C GLY A 123 9.56 -17.36 8.17
N ASP A 124 9.39 -17.96 7.01
CA ASP A 124 10.52 -18.46 6.20
C ASP A 124 11.49 -17.30 5.91
N PRO A 125 12.75 -17.34 6.40
CA PRO A 125 13.74 -16.32 6.12
C PRO A 125 14.07 -16.22 4.62
N ASP A 126 13.86 -17.28 3.85
CA ASP A 126 14.01 -17.29 2.39
C ASP A 126 12.81 -16.63 1.69
N ALA A 127 11.70 -16.41 2.40
CA ALA A 127 10.59 -15.56 1.98
C ALA A 127 10.78 -14.07 2.38
N THR A 128 11.96 -13.72 2.92
CA THR A 128 12.37 -12.30 2.93
C THR A 128 12.33 -11.79 1.50
N ILE A 129 11.75 -10.61 1.32
CA ILE A 129 11.73 -9.98 0.01
C ILE A 129 13.11 -9.34 -0.14
N GLY A 130 14.06 -10.13 -0.61
CA GLY A 130 15.49 -9.83 -0.63
C GLY A 130 15.91 -8.88 -1.75
N GLY A 131 16.86 -8.00 -1.42
CA GLY A 131 17.66 -7.22 -2.38
C GLY A 131 17.28 -5.74 -2.51
N GLU A 132 18.20 -4.95 -3.06
CA GLU A 132 17.86 -3.73 -3.82
C GLU A 132 16.84 -4.10 -4.90
N ILE A 133 15.59 -4.27 -4.51
CA ILE A 133 14.51 -4.28 -5.47
C ILE A 133 14.45 -2.84 -5.92
N ASP A 134 14.89 -2.61 -7.15
CA ASP A 134 14.45 -1.50 -7.97
C ASP A 134 12.94 -1.47 -7.83
N VAL A 135 12.45 -0.71 -6.84
CA VAL A 135 11.02 -0.62 -6.56
C VAL A 135 10.50 0.10 -7.78
N LYS A 136 10.08 -0.72 -8.75
CA LYS A 136 9.77 -0.23 -10.06
C LYS A 136 8.74 0.87 -9.87
N PRO A 137 9.03 2.08 -10.37
CA PRO A 137 8.21 3.23 -10.04
C PRO A 137 6.78 2.93 -10.48
N CYS A 138 5.84 3.25 -9.59
CA CYS A 138 4.47 3.45 -10.03
C CYS A 138 4.46 4.67 -10.94
N ILE A 139 4.15 4.48 -12.21
CA ILE A 139 4.08 5.57 -13.19
C ILE A 139 2.65 5.68 -13.68
N GLU A 140 2.13 6.89 -13.65
CA GLU A 140 0.86 7.26 -14.25
C GLU A 140 1.13 7.74 -15.68
N TRP A 141 0.44 7.12 -16.63
CA TRP A 141 0.59 7.38 -18.05
C TRP A 141 -0.75 7.76 -18.67
N THR A 142 -0.76 8.78 -19.51
CA THR A 142 -1.88 9.02 -20.44
C THR A 142 -1.72 8.05 -21.61
N VAL A 143 -2.79 7.32 -21.93
CA VAL A 143 -2.86 6.45 -23.11
C VAL A 143 -3.17 7.32 -24.31
N MET A 144 -2.25 7.33 -25.27
CA MET A 144 -2.37 8.08 -26.53
C MET A 144 -3.08 7.26 -27.60
N ASP A 145 -2.77 5.96 -27.68
CA ASP A 145 -3.35 5.05 -28.66
C ASP A 145 -3.27 3.59 -28.20
N ILE A 146 -4.03 2.70 -28.84
CA ILE A 146 -3.96 1.26 -28.67
C ILE A 146 -4.00 0.56 -30.04
N ASP A 147 -3.04 -0.31 -30.29
CA ASP A 147 -2.97 -1.03 -31.56
C ASP A 147 -3.94 -2.23 -31.65
N GLU A 148 -3.92 -2.92 -32.79
CA GLU A 148 -4.75 -4.10 -33.02
C GLU A 148 -4.32 -5.31 -32.17
N ASP A 149 -3.04 -5.38 -31.82
CA ASP A 149 -2.44 -6.46 -31.02
C ASP A 149 -2.54 -6.21 -29.51
N GLY A 150 -3.03 -5.03 -29.09
CA GLY A 150 -3.26 -4.66 -27.71
C GLY A 150 -2.14 -3.87 -27.03
N TYR A 151 -1.09 -3.45 -27.74
CA TYR A 151 -0.07 -2.58 -27.18
C TYR A 151 -0.57 -1.14 -27.02
N LEU A 152 -0.29 -0.57 -25.87
CA LEU A 152 -0.63 0.81 -25.52
C LEU A 152 0.51 1.74 -25.87
N SER A 153 0.20 2.83 -26.58
CA SER A 153 1.09 3.97 -26.70
C SER A 153 0.87 4.90 -25.50
N LEU A 154 1.83 4.95 -24.58
CA LEU A 154 1.75 5.67 -23.32
C LEU A 154 2.61 6.93 -23.33
N LEU A 155 2.14 7.99 -22.67
CA LEU A 155 2.86 9.24 -22.45
C LEU A 155 2.77 9.66 -20.98
N GLN A 156 3.90 9.91 -20.35
CA GLN A 156 3.95 10.47 -19.00
C GLN A 156 3.97 12.01 -19.09
N VAL A 157 2.89 12.66 -18.64
CA VAL A 157 2.69 14.11 -18.79
C VAL A 157 3.77 14.93 -18.08
N GLU A 158 4.26 14.48 -16.91
CA GLU A 158 5.23 15.24 -16.12
C GLU A 158 6.64 15.26 -16.73
N THR A 159 7.06 14.16 -17.35
CA THR A 159 8.43 13.96 -17.85
C THR A 159 8.51 14.09 -19.37
N GLY A 160 7.40 13.92 -20.07
CA GLY A 160 7.34 13.78 -21.53
C GLY A 160 7.84 12.44 -22.05
N GLU A 161 8.12 11.46 -21.17
CA GLU A 161 8.55 10.13 -21.58
C GLU A 161 7.41 9.35 -22.21
N SER A 162 7.72 8.56 -23.24
CA SER A 162 6.76 7.68 -23.91
C SER A 162 7.16 6.22 -23.79
N ASN A 163 6.17 5.33 -23.74
CA ASN A 163 6.38 3.89 -23.62
C ASN A 163 5.34 3.10 -24.43
N GLY A 164 5.81 2.13 -25.22
CA GLY A 164 4.97 1.28 -26.08
C GLY A 164 4.95 -0.20 -25.69
N ASN A 165 5.57 -0.58 -24.57
CA ASN A 165 5.85 -1.98 -24.26
C ASN A 165 4.72 -2.67 -23.47
N PHE A 166 3.70 -1.93 -23.04
CA PHE A 166 2.62 -2.48 -22.24
C PHE A 166 1.50 -3.02 -23.14
N GLN A 167 1.15 -4.29 -22.95
CA GLN A 167 0.12 -4.96 -23.73
C GLN A 167 -1.09 -5.30 -22.86
N VAL A 168 -2.28 -4.97 -23.36
CA VAL A 168 -3.56 -5.43 -22.83
C VAL A 168 -4.08 -6.54 -23.72
N LYS A 169 -4.52 -7.66 -23.13
CA LYS A 169 -5.06 -8.78 -23.89
C LYS A 169 -6.26 -8.32 -24.73
N THR A 170 -6.25 -8.57 -26.03
CA THR A 170 -7.29 -8.11 -26.98
C THR A 170 -8.69 -8.62 -26.65
N GLU A 171 -8.80 -9.81 -26.06
CA GLU A 171 -10.08 -10.40 -25.61
C GLU A 171 -10.60 -9.81 -24.28
N SER A 172 -9.79 -9.04 -23.57
CA SER A 172 -10.12 -8.52 -22.25
C SER A 172 -11.23 -7.46 -22.31
N THR A 173 -11.86 -7.26 -21.15
CA THR A 173 -12.80 -6.15 -20.95
C THR A 173 -12.10 -4.80 -21.04
N GLU A 174 -10.86 -4.73 -20.58
CA GLU A 174 -9.99 -3.56 -20.53
C GLU A 174 -9.65 -3.08 -21.93
N TYR A 175 -9.24 -3.96 -22.85
CA TYR A 175 -8.96 -3.61 -24.24
C TYR A 175 -10.15 -2.91 -24.91
N ARG A 176 -11.35 -3.51 -24.77
CA ARG A 176 -12.59 -2.93 -25.31
C ARG A 176 -12.95 -1.60 -24.66
N ARG A 177 -12.70 -1.47 -23.35
CA ARG A 177 -12.99 -0.25 -22.58
C ARG A 177 -12.08 0.90 -23.00
N ILE A 178 -10.76 0.66 -23.10
CA ILE A 178 -9.75 1.63 -23.54
C ILE A 178 -10.04 2.07 -24.97
N LYS A 179 -10.19 1.12 -25.90
CA LYS A 179 -10.43 1.41 -27.32
C LYS A 179 -11.66 2.28 -27.56
N LYS A 180 -12.73 2.03 -26.78
CA LYS A 180 -13.96 2.84 -26.85
C LYS A 180 -13.75 4.25 -26.27
N ALA A 181 -13.02 4.36 -25.16
CA ALA A 181 -12.85 5.63 -24.44
C ALA A 181 -11.88 6.59 -25.14
N LEU A 182 -10.81 6.09 -25.78
CA LEU A 182 -9.80 6.92 -26.46
C LEU A 182 -10.37 7.90 -27.51
N HIS A 183 -11.58 7.66 -28.01
CA HIS A 183 -12.21 8.56 -28.98
C HIS A 183 -12.76 9.84 -28.36
N ASN A 184 -13.17 9.79 -27.09
CA ASN A 184 -13.96 10.85 -26.46
C ASN A 184 -13.41 11.32 -25.12
N ASN A 185 -12.60 10.48 -24.45
CA ASN A 185 -12.22 10.64 -23.06
C ASN A 185 -10.70 10.50 -22.92
N GLU A 186 -10.15 11.14 -21.90
CA GLU A 186 -8.78 10.86 -21.48
C GLU A 186 -8.73 9.50 -20.78
N VAL A 187 -7.82 8.64 -21.26
CA VAL A 187 -7.57 7.33 -20.66
C VAL A 187 -6.21 7.38 -20.00
N THR A 188 -6.15 7.04 -18.72
CA THR A 188 -4.92 6.99 -17.94
C THR A 188 -4.69 5.57 -17.47
N VAL A 189 -3.46 5.07 -17.58
CA VAL A 189 -3.08 3.78 -17.00
C VAL A 189 -2.00 3.98 -15.95
N ILE A 190 -2.09 3.18 -14.90
CA ILE A 190 -1.06 3.10 -13.88
C ILE A 190 -0.35 1.77 -14.02
N THR A 191 0.97 1.85 -14.12
CA THR A 191 1.82 0.67 -14.19
C THR A 191 2.64 0.53 -12.92
N TRP A 192 2.93 -0.71 -12.56
CA TRP A 192 3.92 -1.03 -11.53
C TRP A 192 4.96 -1.97 -12.12
N GLY A 193 6.09 -1.38 -12.51
CA GLY A 193 7.06 -2.11 -13.32
C GLY A 193 6.54 -2.41 -14.70
N ASP A 194 6.49 -3.69 -15.07
CA ASP A 194 6.12 -4.14 -16.41
C ASP A 194 4.65 -4.59 -16.48
N GLU A 195 3.89 -4.36 -15.40
CA GLU A 195 2.47 -4.73 -15.30
C GLU A 195 1.57 -3.49 -15.26
N ILE A 196 0.42 -3.58 -15.94
CA ILE A 196 -0.66 -2.60 -15.81
C ILE A 196 -1.49 -2.98 -14.58
N GLU A 197 -1.51 -2.08 -13.61
CA GLU A 197 -2.24 -2.26 -12.35
C GLU A 197 -3.67 -1.70 -12.44
N GLU A 198 -3.83 -0.56 -13.11
CA GLU A 198 -5.11 0.14 -13.15
C GLU A 198 -5.31 0.86 -14.49
N VAL A 199 -6.55 0.82 -14.99
CA VAL A 199 -6.99 1.59 -16.15
C VAL A 199 -8.10 2.54 -15.70
N ARG A 200 -7.87 3.84 -15.87
CA ARG A 200 -8.79 4.93 -15.57
C ARG A 200 -9.25 5.59 -16.85
N ILE A 201 -10.51 5.98 -16.86
CA ILE A 201 -11.14 6.71 -17.94
C ILE A 201 -11.87 7.85 -17.25
N GLU A 202 -11.52 9.08 -17.59
CA GLU A 202 -12.31 10.23 -17.16
C GLU A 202 -13.63 10.21 -17.92
N ASP A 203 -14.73 10.00 -17.21
CA ASP A 203 -16.07 10.22 -17.75
C ASP A 203 -16.44 11.68 -17.43
N GLU A 204 -16.86 12.46 -18.43
CA GLU A 204 -17.43 13.82 -18.28
C GLU A 204 -18.61 13.87 -17.29
#